data_AF-A0A8S4QIS8-F1
#
_entry.id   AF-A0A8S4QIS8-F1
#
_cell.length_a   1.000
_cell.length_b   1.000
_cell.length_c   1.000
_cell.angle_alpha   90.00
_cell.angle_beta   90.00
_cell.angle_gamma   90.00
#
_symmetry.space_group_name_H-M   'P 1'
#
loop_
_entity.id
_entity.type
_entity.pdbx_description
1 polymer ?
#
loop_
_entity_poly.entity_id
_entity_poly.type
_entity_poly.pdbx_seq_one_letter_code
_entity_poly.pdbx_strand_id
1 'polypeptide(L)'
;MRSRLLTEAARLIVWYFTDDLECHENGVPGQACRIVEWFIVHKIRHQPNLRDPRVRRMFLDYMRDKMLLIVACSVLLAAKMNSRELPVTARETNLVLGLKGVDCKLPDVLEMKMKIYKTLDYHVPTTTSVEIGEMLAHELKVEPNVLPVVAKIIDEADLHRYDIETSMRRMTKSRGLDD
;
A
#
# COMPACT_ATOMS: atom_id res chain seq x y z
N MET A 1 -12.00 -14.28 -3.90
CA MET A 1 -10.64 -14.59 -4.40
C MET A 1 -9.64 -13.78 -3.57
N ARG A 2 -8.87 -14.43 -2.68
CA ARG A 2 -7.99 -13.75 -1.70
C ARG A 2 -6.93 -12.92 -2.45
N SER A 3 -6.81 -11.63 -2.14
CA SER A 3 -5.68 -10.82 -2.60
C SER A 3 -4.40 -11.52 -2.15
N ARG A 4 -3.45 -11.72 -3.07
CA ARG A 4 -2.09 -12.06 -2.64
C ARG A 4 -1.52 -10.76 -2.11
N LEU A 5 -1.41 -10.68 -0.79
CA LEU A 5 -0.73 -9.58 -0.12
C LEU A 5 0.68 -9.44 -0.69
N LEU A 6 1.17 -8.21 -0.71
CA LEU A 6 2.59 -7.97 -0.92
C LEU A 6 3.40 -8.76 0.11
N THR A 7 4.55 -9.28 -0.33
CA THR A 7 5.52 -9.85 0.61
C THR A 7 6.06 -8.75 1.52
N GLU A 8 6.54 -9.12 2.70
CA GLU A 8 7.17 -8.18 3.64
C GLU A 8 8.22 -7.27 2.95
N ALA A 9 9.10 -7.86 2.14
CA ALA A 9 10.11 -7.12 1.37
C ALA A 9 9.50 -6.05 0.43
N ALA A 10 8.38 -6.34 -0.21
CA ALA A 10 7.71 -5.37 -1.09
C ALA A 10 7.00 -4.27 -0.30
N ARG A 11 6.57 -4.55 0.93
CA ARG A 11 5.93 -3.57 1.83
C ARG A 11 6.96 -2.67 2.48
N LEU A 12 8.14 -3.18 2.82
CA LEU A 12 9.28 -2.38 3.24
C LEU A 12 9.64 -1.30 2.20
N ILE A 13 9.56 -1.60 0.90
CA ILE A 13 9.75 -0.59 -0.15
C ILE A 13 8.73 0.54 -0.05
N VAL A 14 7.47 0.22 0.24
CA VAL A 14 6.41 1.23 0.43
C VAL A 14 6.70 2.07 1.67
N TRP A 15 7.10 1.44 2.79
CA TRP A 15 7.47 2.10 4.04
C TRP A 15 8.67 3.06 3.85
N TYR A 16 9.72 2.64 3.14
CA TYR A 16 10.83 3.54 2.85
C TYR A 16 10.41 4.74 2.01
N PHE A 17 9.49 4.57 1.07
CA PHE A 17 8.94 5.71 0.31
C PHE A 17 8.09 6.64 1.16
N THR A 18 7.36 6.14 2.17
CA THR A 18 6.64 7.00 3.12
C THR A 18 7.59 7.75 4.04
N ASP A 19 8.71 7.15 4.42
CA ASP A 19 9.76 7.81 5.21
C ASP A 19 10.45 8.91 4.39
N ASP A 20 10.84 8.62 3.14
CA ASP A 20 11.45 9.60 2.22
C ASP A 20 10.53 10.81 1.92
N LEU A 21 9.21 10.63 2.08
CA LEU A 21 8.19 11.67 1.87
C LEU A 21 7.64 12.24 3.20
N GLU A 22 8.22 11.85 4.33
CA GLU A 22 7.84 12.29 5.67
C GLU A 22 6.33 12.12 5.96
N CYS A 23 5.73 11.03 5.46
CA CYS A 23 4.30 10.75 5.56
C CYS A 23 3.99 9.35 6.11
N HIS A 24 4.82 8.86 7.03
CA HIS A 24 4.74 7.51 7.58
C HIS A 24 3.71 7.34 8.71
N GLU A 25 2.92 8.37 9.02
CA GLU A 25 1.95 8.37 10.11
C GLU A 25 0.52 8.05 9.65
N ASN A 26 -0.39 7.88 10.62
CA ASN A 26 -1.84 7.73 10.41
C ASN A 26 -2.23 6.58 9.47
N GLY A 27 -1.44 5.49 9.43
CA GLY A 27 -1.72 4.33 8.59
C GLY A 27 -1.52 4.55 7.09
N VAL A 28 -0.88 5.66 6.68
CA VAL A 28 -0.54 5.94 5.27
C VAL A 28 0.26 4.79 4.62
N PRO A 29 1.30 4.22 5.26
CA PRO A 29 2.06 3.11 4.64
C PRO A 29 1.21 1.87 4.40
N GLY A 30 0.39 1.49 5.39
CA GLY A 30 -0.53 0.36 5.30
C GLY A 30 -1.55 0.54 4.17
N GLN A 31 -2.13 1.75 4.06
CA GLN A 31 -3.05 2.07 2.99
C GLN A 31 -2.38 2.10 1.61
N ALA A 32 -1.18 2.67 1.49
CA ALA A 32 -0.42 2.69 0.24
C ALA A 32 -0.14 1.27 -0.25
N CYS A 33 0.23 0.34 0.64
CA CYS A 33 0.37 -1.08 0.31
C CYS A 33 -0.91 -1.68 -0.29
N ARG A 34 -2.07 -1.40 0.32
CA ARG A 34 -3.37 -1.90 -0.19
C ARG A 34 -3.70 -1.33 -1.56
N ILE A 35 -3.42 -0.04 -1.80
CA ILE A 35 -3.59 0.60 -3.11
C ILE A 35 -2.74 -0.12 -4.17
N VAL A 36 -1.47 -0.40 -3.88
CA VAL A 36 -0.57 -1.15 -4.77
C VAL A 36 -1.13 -2.55 -5.06
N GLU A 37 -1.51 -3.29 -4.03
CA GLU A 37 -2.09 -4.64 -4.15
C GLU A 37 -3.33 -4.64 -5.04
N TRP A 38 -4.26 -3.72 -4.79
CA TRP A 38 -5.50 -3.61 -5.54
C TRP A 38 -5.25 -3.22 -6.98
N PHE A 39 -4.33 -2.28 -7.23
CA PHE A 39 -3.95 -1.88 -8.57
C PHE A 39 -3.39 -3.07 -9.36
N ILE A 40 -2.45 -3.83 -8.77
CA ILE A 40 -1.85 -5.02 -9.40
C ILE A 40 -2.90 -6.09 -9.66
N VAL A 41 -3.74 -6.41 -8.67
CA VAL A 41 -4.82 -7.39 -8.81
C VAL A 41 -5.78 -6.97 -9.93
N HIS A 42 -6.15 -5.70 -9.99
CA HIS A 42 -7.03 -5.18 -11.03
C HIS A 42 -6.38 -5.31 -12.42
N LYS A 43 -5.10 -4.96 -12.57
CA LYS A 43 -4.36 -5.13 -13.83
C LYS A 43 -4.28 -6.60 -14.26
N ILE A 44 -4.03 -7.52 -13.33
CA ILE A 44 -3.98 -8.96 -13.63
C ILE A 44 -5.35 -9.47 -14.09
N ARG A 45 -6.44 -9.08 -13.40
CA ARG A 45 -7.80 -9.52 -13.75
C ARG A 45 -8.25 -9.05 -15.13
N HIS A 46 -7.84 -7.86 -15.52
CA HIS A 46 -8.22 -7.25 -16.80
C HIS A 46 -7.23 -7.51 -17.93
N GLN A 47 -6.25 -8.39 -17.72
CA GLN A 47 -5.31 -8.84 -18.74
C GLN A 47 -5.66 -10.28 -19.17
N PRO A 48 -6.52 -10.47 -20.18
CA PRO A 48 -7.14 -11.77 -20.48
C PRO A 48 -6.15 -12.88 -20.88
N ASN A 49 -4.93 -12.52 -21.31
CA ASN A 49 -3.98 -13.46 -21.92
C ASN A 49 -2.68 -13.65 -21.12
N LEU A 50 -2.68 -13.48 -19.79
CA LEU A 50 -1.47 -13.70 -18.97
C LEU A 50 -0.96 -15.16 -18.96
N ARG A 51 -1.73 -16.11 -19.50
CA ARG A 51 -1.27 -17.49 -19.74
C ARG A 51 -0.31 -17.58 -20.93
N ASP A 52 -0.39 -16.65 -21.88
CA ASP A 52 0.57 -16.54 -22.98
C ASP A 52 1.93 -16.04 -22.43
N PRO A 53 3.03 -16.80 -22.59
CA PRO A 53 4.35 -16.40 -22.12
C PRO A 53 4.83 -15.04 -22.65
N ARG A 54 4.45 -14.65 -23.88
CA ARG A 54 4.84 -13.35 -24.47
C ARG A 54 4.13 -12.21 -23.79
N VAL A 55 2.81 -12.31 -23.65
CA VAL A 55 1.98 -11.31 -22.96
C VAL A 55 2.40 -11.21 -21.49
N ARG A 56 2.67 -12.34 -20.84
CA ARG A 56 3.18 -12.37 -19.46
C ARG A 56 4.51 -11.64 -19.34
N ARG A 57 5.45 -11.86 -20.27
CA ARG A 57 6.74 -11.16 -20.26
C ARG A 57 6.55 -9.65 -20.41
N MET A 58 5.77 -9.20 -21.39
CA MET A 58 5.46 -7.77 -21.57
C MET A 58 4.83 -7.15 -20.33
N PHE A 59 3.92 -7.87 -19.67
CA PHE A 59 3.32 -7.41 -18.41
C PHE A 59 4.36 -7.29 -17.29
N LEU A 60 5.23 -8.29 -17.14
CA LEU A 60 6.28 -8.26 -16.11
C LEU A 60 7.31 -7.16 -16.37
N ASP A 61 7.68 -6.92 -17.63
CA ASP A 61 8.59 -5.85 -18.01
C ASP A 61 7.95 -4.49 -17.71
N TYR A 62 6.68 -4.28 -18.09
CA TYR A 62 5.93 -3.08 -17.70
C TYR A 62 5.88 -2.88 -16.18
N MET A 63 5.57 -3.95 -15.43
CA MET A 63 5.50 -3.88 -13.96
C MET A 63 6.86 -3.56 -13.36
N ARG A 64 7.95 -4.14 -13.87
CA ARG A 64 9.32 -3.86 -13.43
C ARG A 64 9.67 -2.39 -13.64
N ASP A 65 9.41 -1.87 -14.85
CA ASP A 65 9.77 -0.51 -15.23
C ASP A 65 8.95 0.55 -14.48
N LYS A 66 7.70 0.23 -14.11
CA LYS A 66 6.78 1.17 -13.47
C LYS A 66 6.58 0.94 -11.98
N MET A 67 7.19 -0.09 -11.37
CA MET A 67 6.88 -0.46 -9.98
C MET A 67 7.12 0.70 -9.00
N LEU A 68 8.29 1.34 -9.06
CA LEU A 68 8.62 2.43 -8.15
C LEU A 68 7.69 3.64 -8.35
N LEU A 69 7.34 3.96 -9.60
CA LEU A 69 6.36 5.01 -9.90
C LEU A 69 4.97 4.64 -9.36
N ILE A 70 4.55 3.38 -9.47
CA ILE A 70 3.28 2.88 -8.91
C ILE A 70 3.28 3.01 -7.38
N VAL A 71 4.36 2.59 -6.71
CA VAL A 71 4.51 2.70 -5.26
C VAL A 71 4.45 4.16 -4.83
N ALA A 72 5.28 5.02 -5.42
CA ALA A 72 5.34 6.44 -5.07
C ALA A 72 4.00 7.16 -5.29
N CYS A 73 3.31 6.87 -6.40
CA CYS A 73 1.97 7.42 -6.65
C CYS A 73 0.90 6.86 -5.70
N SER A 74 1.04 5.61 -5.23
CA SER A 74 0.15 5.02 -4.23
C SER A 74 0.34 5.66 -2.85
N VAL A 75 1.59 5.94 -2.47
CA VAL A 75 1.93 6.71 -1.27
C VAL A 75 1.37 8.12 -1.37
N LEU A 76 1.58 8.82 -2.49
CA LEU A 76 1.01 10.14 -2.74
C LEU A 76 -0.52 10.16 -2.63
N LEU A 77 -1.20 9.12 -3.12
CA LEU A 77 -2.66 8.98 -2.96
C LEU A 77 -3.04 8.74 -1.50
N ALA A 78 -2.39 7.82 -0.82
CA ALA A 78 -2.67 7.51 0.59
C ALA A 78 -2.44 8.72 1.50
N ALA A 79 -1.30 9.41 1.35
CA ALA A 79 -0.99 10.62 2.10
C ALA A 79 -2.06 11.70 1.89
N LYS A 80 -2.53 11.91 0.65
CA LYS A 80 -3.58 12.90 0.39
C LYS A 80 -4.95 12.57 0.98
N MET A 81 -5.22 11.30 1.25
CA MET A 81 -6.48 10.87 1.86
C MET A 81 -6.46 10.94 3.39
N ASN A 82 -5.28 10.81 4.02
CA ASN A 82 -5.16 10.67 5.48
C ASN A 82 -4.41 11.83 6.16
N SER A 83 -3.46 12.47 5.49
CA SER A 83 -2.64 13.52 6.07
C SER A 83 -3.32 14.88 5.92
N ARG A 84 -3.86 15.42 7.03
CA ARG A 84 -4.41 16.79 7.07
C ARG A 84 -3.34 17.86 7.22
N GLU A 85 -2.16 17.51 7.75
CA GLU A 85 -1.19 18.48 8.26
C GLU A 85 0.02 18.70 7.33
N LEU A 86 0.44 17.70 6.54
CA LEU A 86 1.55 17.79 5.58
C LEU A 86 1.10 17.30 4.19
N PRO A 87 0.78 18.20 3.25
CA PRO A 87 0.29 17.78 1.94
C PRO A 87 1.46 17.33 1.06
N VAL A 88 1.75 16.03 1.05
CA VAL A 88 2.69 15.45 0.08
C VAL A 88 2.27 15.84 -1.34
N THR A 89 3.20 16.46 -2.07
CA THR A 89 2.96 16.98 -3.42
C THR A 89 3.51 16.06 -4.49
N ALA A 90 2.94 16.14 -5.70
CA ALA A 90 3.48 15.41 -6.84
C ALA A 90 4.92 15.85 -7.19
N ARG A 91 5.30 17.08 -6.82
CA ARG A 91 6.65 17.61 -7.05
C ARG A 91 7.67 16.96 -6.13
N GLU A 92 7.34 16.82 -4.84
CA GLU A 92 8.19 16.09 -3.88
C GLU A 92 8.28 14.61 -4.27
N THR A 93 7.16 13.98 -4.64
CA THR A 93 7.18 12.60 -5.15
C THR A 93 8.09 12.45 -6.37
N ASN A 94 8.05 13.38 -7.32
CA ASN A 94 8.92 13.37 -8.50
C ASN A 94 10.40 13.57 -8.13
N LEU A 95 10.70 14.45 -7.16
CA LEU A 95 12.05 14.64 -6.64
C LEU A 95 12.59 13.35 -6.01
N VAL A 96 11.83 12.71 -5.11
CA VAL A 96 12.23 11.45 -4.47
C VAL A 96 12.45 10.35 -5.50
N LEU A 97 11.55 10.22 -6.50
CA LEU A 97 11.73 9.29 -7.61
C LEU A 97 13.04 9.54 -8.37
N GLY A 98 13.38 10.79 -8.65
CA GLY A 98 14.65 11.17 -9.27
C GLY A 98 15.86 10.79 -8.42
N LEU A 99 15.80 10.99 -7.10
CA LEU A 99 16.85 10.58 -6.16
C LEU A 99 17.03 9.05 -6.11
N LYS A 100 15.98 8.27 -6.39
CA LYS A 100 16.03 6.81 -6.52
C LYS A 100 16.40 6.33 -7.94
N GLY A 101 16.76 7.24 -8.85
CA GLY A 101 17.20 6.92 -10.21
C GLY A 101 16.05 6.61 -11.19
N VAL A 102 14.81 6.97 -10.87
CA VAL A 102 13.67 6.81 -11.78
C VAL A 102 13.58 8.00 -12.72
N ASP A 103 13.86 7.77 -14.00
CA ASP A 103 13.69 8.79 -15.04
C ASP A 103 12.19 9.00 -15.33
N CYS A 104 11.62 10.02 -14.68
CA CYS A 104 10.24 10.44 -14.90
C CYS A 104 10.11 11.94 -14.71
N LYS A 105 9.17 12.53 -15.43
CA LYS A 105 8.81 13.95 -15.31
C LYS A 105 7.56 14.08 -14.43
N LEU A 106 7.34 15.28 -13.91
CA LEU A 106 6.14 15.58 -13.12
C LEU A 106 4.81 15.14 -13.78
N PRO A 107 4.61 15.30 -15.11
CA PRO A 107 3.42 14.78 -15.79
C PRO A 107 3.24 13.26 -15.65
N ASP A 108 4.33 12.48 -15.64
CA ASP A 108 4.27 11.02 -15.47
C ASP A 108 3.74 10.63 -14.08
N VAL A 109 4.13 11.38 -13.05
CA VAL A 109 3.62 11.20 -11.68
C VAL A 109 2.13 11.50 -11.62
N LEU A 110 1.69 12.61 -12.22
CA LEU A 110 0.29 13.00 -12.24
C LEU A 110 -0.56 12.01 -13.04
N GLU A 111 -0.07 11.57 -14.19
CA GLU A 111 -0.73 10.58 -15.05
C GLU A 111 -0.84 9.24 -14.33
N MET A 112 0.26 8.71 -13.77
CA MET A 112 0.24 7.43 -13.06
C MET A 112 -0.68 7.49 -11.84
N LYS A 113 -0.62 8.56 -11.05
CA LYS A 113 -1.52 8.77 -9.91
C LYS A 113 -2.99 8.71 -10.35
N MET A 114 -3.33 9.43 -11.42
CA MET A 114 -4.69 9.41 -11.96
C MET A 114 -5.06 8.04 -12.53
N LYS A 115 -4.12 7.36 -13.19
CA LYS A 115 -4.30 6.00 -13.72
C LYS A 115 -4.59 5.00 -12.62
N ILE A 116 -3.88 5.07 -11.49
CA ILE A 116 -4.14 4.22 -10.32
C ILE A 116 -5.54 4.52 -9.79
N TYR A 117 -5.86 5.79 -9.54
CA TYR A 117 -7.17 6.17 -9.00
C TYR A 117 -8.34 5.71 -9.89
N LYS A 118 -8.22 5.90 -11.21
CA LYS A 118 -9.18 5.38 -12.20
C LYS A 118 -9.24 3.87 -12.26
N THR A 119 -8.09 3.19 -12.16
CA THR A 119 -8.04 1.71 -12.19
C THR A 119 -8.71 1.11 -10.96
N LEU A 120 -8.79 1.86 -9.86
CA LEU A 120 -9.52 1.46 -8.66
C LEU A 120 -10.98 1.94 -8.67
N ASP A 121 -11.52 2.33 -9.83
CA ASP A 121 -12.87 2.88 -9.99
C ASP A 121 -13.15 4.07 -9.05
N TYR A 122 -12.12 4.86 -8.72
CA TYR A 122 -12.19 5.94 -7.74
C TYR A 122 -12.51 5.49 -6.29
N HIS A 123 -12.43 4.18 -6.01
CA HIS A 123 -12.62 3.59 -4.69
C HIS A 123 -11.27 3.35 -4.03
N VAL A 124 -10.80 4.35 -3.27
CA VAL A 124 -9.66 4.19 -2.35
C VAL A 124 -10.23 4.12 -0.94
N PRO A 125 -9.79 3.16 -0.09
CA PRO A 125 -10.26 3.09 1.29
C PRO A 125 -9.98 4.41 2.00
N THR A 126 -10.98 5.01 2.62
CA THR A 126 -10.80 6.22 3.42
C THR A 126 -10.44 5.93 4.86
N THR A 127 -10.46 4.65 5.26
CA THR A 127 -10.22 4.24 6.62
C THR A 127 -8.98 3.36 6.71
N THR A 128 -8.03 3.74 7.56
CA THR A 128 -6.81 2.96 7.80
C THR A 128 -6.99 1.94 8.91
N SER A 129 -6.11 0.94 8.97
CA SER A 129 -6.12 0.04 10.12
C SER A 129 -5.78 0.74 11.43
N VAL A 130 -4.95 1.78 11.37
CA VAL A 130 -4.61 2.61 12.53
C VAL A 130 -5.86 3.28 13.08
N GLU A 131 -6.63 3.96 12.24
CA GLU A 131 -7.90 4.60 12.66
C GLU A 131 -8.86 3.59 13.29
N ILE A 132 -8.99 2.39 12.70
CA ILE A 132 -9.83 1.32 13.28
C ILE A 132 -9.29 0.89 14.65
N GLY A 133 -7.96 0.74 14.77
CA GLY A 133 -7.32 0.36 16.02
C GLY A 133 -7.52 1.40 17.12
N GLU A 134 -7.36 2.67 16.81
CA GLU A 134 -7.59 3.79 17.72
C GLU A 134 -9.07 3.90 18.12
N MET A 135 -10.00 3.74 17.18
CA MET A 135 -11.44 3.68 17.47
C MET A 135 -11.76 2.55 18.43
N LEU A 136 -11.24 1.34 18.20
CA LEU A 136 -11.45 0.20 19.09
C LEU A 136 -10.84 0.42 20.48
N ALA A 137 -9.63 1.00 20.54
CA ALA A 137 -9.00 1.34 21.82
C ALA A 137 -9.83 2.37 22.59
N HIS A 138 -10.40 3.37 21.90
CA HIS A 138 -11.29 4.35 22.49
C HIS A 138 -12.56 3.71 23.07
N GLU A 139 -13.21 2.82 22.31
CA GLU A 139 -14.40 2.08 22.78
C GLU A 139 -14.09 1.19 24.01
N LEU A 140 -12.88 0.65 24.09
CA LEU A 140 -12.38 -0.11 25.24
C LEU A 140 -11.92 0.77 26.41
N LYS A 141 -12.11 2.10 26.33
CA LYS A 141 -11.72 3.09 27.34
C LYS A 141 -10.22 3.05 27.67
N VAL A 142 -9.39 2.73 26.67
CA VAL A 142 -7.93 2.88 26.77
C VAL A 142 -7.61 4.37 26.96
N GLU A 143 -6.65 4.67 27.84
CA GLU A 143 -6.28 6.05 28.14
C GLU A 143 -5.74 6.78 26.87
N PRO A 144 -6.10 8.06 26.64
CA PRO A 144 -5.73 8.77 25.40
C PRO A 144 -4.22 8.84 25.11
N ASN A 145 -3.38 8.88 26.14
CA ASN A 145 -1.91 8.84 26.05
C ASN A 145 -1.37 7.50 25.51
N VAL A 146 -2.18 6.44 25.49
CA VAL A 146 -1.81 5.12 24.95
C VAL A 146 -2.18 4.98 23.47
N LEU A 147 -3.07 5.82 22.93
CA LEU A 147 -3.49 5.77 21.51
C LEU A 147 -2.30 5.85 20.53
N PRO A 148 -1.27 6.71 20.74
CA PRO A 148 -0.10 6.72 19.86
C PRO A 148 0.68 5.41 19.87
N VAL A 149 0.65 4.65 20.98
CA VAL A 149 1.27 3.33 21.07
C VAL A 149 0.43 2.30 20.30
N VAL A 150 -0.90 2.38 20.39
CA VAL A 150 -1.81 1.55 19.58
C VAL A 150 -1.55 1.77 18.09
N ALA A 151 -1.46 3.03 17.65
CA ALA A 151 -1.17 3.37 16.26
C ALA A 151 0.13 2.69 15.78
N LYS A 152 1.22 2.81 16.55
CA LYS A 152 2.51 2.17 16.24
C LYS A 152 2.42 0.64 16.16
N ILE A 153 1.71 0.01 17.11
CA ILE A 153 1.51 -1.45 17.10
C ILE A 153 0.75 -1.87 15.84
N ILE A 154 -0.27 -1.11 15.46
CA ILE A 154 -1.09 -1.42 14.29
C ILE A 154 -0.30 -1.21 13.01
N ASP A 155 0.50 -0.15 12.90
CA ASP A 155 1.37 0.06 11.73
C ASP A 155 2.41 -1.06 11.60
N GLU A 156 3.04 -1.48 12.71
CA GLU A 156 3.99 -2.59 12.73
C GLU A 156 3.30 -3.92 12.33
N ALA A 157 2.10 -4.17 12.88
CA ALA A 157 1.30 -5.32 12.49
C ALA A 157 0.91 -5.25 11.01
N ASP A 158 0.60 -4.06 10.49
CA ASP A 158 0.32 -3.89 9.08
C ASP A 158 1.58 -4.12 8.26
N LEU A 159 2.80 -3.74 8.65
CA LEU A 159 4.03 -4.10 7.93
C LEU A 159 4.18 -5.63 7.80
N HIS A 160 4.06 -6.35 8.92
CA HIS A 160 4.21 -7.81 9.02
C HIS A 160 2.95 -8.62 8.70
N ARG A 161 1.89 -8.01 8.13
CA ARG A 161 0.60 -8.68 7.86
C ARG A 161 0.74 -9.99 7.08
N TYR A 162 1.68 -10.07 6.14
CA TYR A 162 1.90 -11.29 5.36
C TYR A 162 2.30 -12.48 6.25
N ASP A 163 3.22 -12.25 7.19
CA ASP A 163 3.71 -13.28 8.11
C ASP A 163 2.67 -13.61 9.16
N ILE A 164 1.93 -12.61 9.65
CA ILE A 164 0.79 -12.78 10.55
C ILE A 164 -0.27 -13.66 9.87
N GLU A 165 -0.72 -13.31 8.66
CA GLU A 165 -1.71 -14.11 7.93
C GLU A 165 -1.22 -15.54 7.64
N THR A 166 0.05 -15.70 7.28
CA THR A 166 0.63 -17.02 6.99
C THR A 166 0.70 -17.88 8.24
N SER A 167 1.11 -17.29 9.37
CA SER A 167 1.17 -17.97 10.67
C SER A 167 -0.23 -18.35 11.17
N MET A 168 -1.20 -17.44 11.06
CA MET A 168 -2.60 -17.73 11.41
C MET A 168 -3.15 -18.91 10.60
N ARG A 169 -2.93 -18.95 9.28
CA ARG A 169 -3.38 -20.07 8.44
C ARG A 169 -2.73 -21.40 8.82
N ARG A 170 -1.45 -21.40 9.20
CA ARG A 170 -0.78 -22.62 9.70
C ARG A 170 -1.40 -23.09 11.01
N MET A 171 -1.72 -22.17 11.92
CA MET A 171 -2.39 -22.49 13.18
C MET A 171 -3.80 -23.06 12.97
N THR A 172 -4.62 -22.46 12.10
CA THR A 172 -5.97 -22.98 11.79
C THR A 172 -5.91 -24.40 11.24
N LYS A 173 -5.00 -24.65 10.29
CA LYS A 173 -4.78 -26.00 9.73
C LYS A 173 -4.32 -27.00 10.78
N SER A 174 -3.41 -26.61 11.68
CA SER A 174 -2.93 -27.47 12.76
C SER A 174 -4.01 -27.81 13.80
N ARG A 175 -5.07 -26.99 13.88
CA ARG A 175 -6.19 -27.16 14.81
C ARG A 175 -7.40 -27.86 14.19
N GLY A 176 -7.33 -28.23 12.90
CA GLY A 176 -8.45 -28.90 12.21
C GLY A 176 -9.72 -28.06 12.09
N LEU A 177 -9.60 -26.73 12.15
CA LEU A 177 -10.74 -25.78 12.07
C LEU A 177 -11.00 -25.31 10.63
N ASP A 178 -10.66 -26.14 9.64
CA ASP A 178 -10.97 -25.86 8.24
C ASP A 178 -12.41 -26.34 7.95
N ASP A 179 -13.41 -25.50 8.26
CA ASP A 179 -14.77 -25.60 7.71
C ASP A 179 -14.89 -24.79 6.41
#